data_AF-A0A1J7BP23-F1
#
_entry.id   AF-A0A1J7BP23-F1
#
_cell.length_a   1.000
_cell.length_b   1.000
_cell.length_c   1.000
_cell.angle_alpha   90.00
_cell.angle_beta   90.00
_cell.angle_gamma   90.00
#
_symmetry.space_group_name_H-M   'P 1'
#
loop_
_entity.id
_entity.type
_entity.pdbx_description
1 polymer ?
#
loop_
_entity_poly.entity_id
_entity_poly.type
_entity_poly.pdbx_seq_one_letter_code
_entity_poly.pdbx_strand_id
1 'polypeptide(L)'
;MAMLALFIGIPLSIQLEHNSHLSNGEMIFNLIYFPILLWVIWAFYKNSYKRQKLKKIILISVDQFGIHYHQYDGIVQTLSYKQLEHSTEAYVSDIDRKIGTKYSPGYIFGFKDGKQIPIHFSKPDNGMTYIPKNKYDLIGHFLKGVTLFCPHIKISPAVYADYFINPDTFEFNKKAQIITYILIFLGFLIILIAVDLFTKYTKGFSILF
;
A
#
# COMPACT_ATOMS: atom_id res chain seq x y z
N MET A 1 3.66 13.96 -11.83
CA MET A 1 3.05 14.06 -13.17
C MET A 1 2.45 15.44 -13.43
N ALA A 2 1.54 15.96 -12.59
CA ALA A 2 0.96 17.29 -12.77
C ALA A 2 1.98 18.45 -12.88
N MET A 3 3.02 18.48 -12.03
CA MET A 3 4.08 19.49 -12.13
C MET A 3 4.93 19.39 -13.41
N LEU A 4 5.18 18.18 -13.93
CA LEU A 4 5.96 17.99 -15.16
C LEU A 4 5.18 18.44 -16.39
N ALA A 5 3.85 18.25 -16.38
CA ALA A 5 2.97 18.77 -17.42
C ALA A 5 2.96 20.31 -17.45
N LEU A 6 3.18 20.99 -16.31
CA LEU A 6 3.30 22.46 -16.26
C LEU A 6 4.61 22.96 -16.88
N PHE A 7 5.74 22.28 -16.67
CA PHE A 7 7.03 22.66 -17.26
C PHE A 7 7.08 22.51 -18.79
N ILE A 8 6.26 21.62 -19.35
CA ILE A 8 6.11 21.44 -20.80
C ILE A 8 4.97 22.32 -21.34
N GLY A 9 3.86 22.39 -20.59
CA GLY A 9 2.63 23.04 -21.01
C GLY A 9 2.68 24.56 -20.98
N ILE A 10 3.32 25.18 -19.99
CA ILE A 10 3.40 26.66 -19.87
C ILE A 10 4.20 27.29 -21.03
N PRO A 11 5.40 26.79 -21.39
CA PRO A 11 6.14 27.33 -22.54
C PRO A 11 5.38 27.13 -23.86
N LEU A 12 4.75 25.97 -24.04
CA LEU A 12 3.95 25.67 -25.23
C LEU A 12 2.67 26.51 -25.31
N SER A 13 2.00 26.76 -24.19
CA SER A 13 0.78 27.58 -24.17
C SER A 13 1.07 29.04 -24.49
N ILE A 14 2.17 29.59 -23.96
CA ILE A 14 2.62 30.95 -24.28
C ILE A 14 2.96 31.08 -25.77
N GLN A 15 3.56 30.04 -26.38
CA GLN A 15 3.87 30.01 -27.81
C GLN A 15 2.62 29.85 -28.68
N LEU A 16 1.62 29.08 -28.23
CA LEU A 16 0.35 28.89 -28.94
C LEU A 16 -0.55 30.13 -28.87
N GLU A 17 -0.54 30.85 -27.76
CA GLU A 17 -1.35 32.07 -27.57
C GLU A 17 -0.90 33.23 -28.46
N HIS A 18 0.40 33.28 -28.81
CA HIS A 18 0.96 34.36 -29.62
C HIS A 18 0.82 34.22 -31.15
N ASN A 19 0.32 33.08 -31.68
CA ASN A 19 -0.06 32.85 -33.09
C ASN A 19 0.82 33.54 -34.16
N SER A 20 2.11 33.68 -33.88
CA SER A 20 3.08 34.42 -34.69
C SER A 20 4.07 33.44 -35.30
N HIS A 21 4.68 33.84 -36.42
CA HIS A 21 5.79 33.09 -36.99
C HIS A 21 6.90 33.00 -35.93
N LEU A 22 7.28 31.79 -35.53
CA LEU A 22 8.28 31.57 -34.47
C LEU A 22 9.48 32.47 -34.71
N SER A 23 9.80 33.31 -33.73
CA SER A 23 10.97 34.17 -33.83
C SER A 23 12.23 33.30 -33.75
N ASN A 24 13.30 33.70 -34.45
CA ASN A 24 14.59 33.00 -34.39
C ASN A 24 15.07 32.83 -32.93
N GLY A 25 14.77 33.80 -32.06
CA GLY A 25 15.09 33.72 -30.62
C GLY A 25 14.31 32.63 -29.88
N GLU A 26 13.04 32.43 -30.21
CA GLU A 26 12.18 31.40 -29.61
C GLU A 26 12.58 29.99 -30.08
N MET A 27 12.96 29.86 -31.36
CA MET A 27 13.52 28.62 -31.89
C MET A 27 14.81 28.22 -31.16
N ILE A 28 15.73 29.17 -30.97
CA ILE A 28 16.98 28.92 -30.25
C ILE A 28 16.70 28.57 -28.78
N PHE A 29 15.79 29.30 -28.12
CA PHE A 29 15.39 29.00 -26.75
C PHE A 29 14.83 27.57 -26.61
N ASN A 30 13.89 27.17 -27.48
CA ASN A 30 13.32 25.81 -27.47
C ASN A 30 14.37 24.73 -27.70
N LEU A 31 15.29 24.96 -28.64
CA LEU A 31 16.36 24.03 -29.00
C LEU A 31 17.34 23.81 -27.84
N ILE A 32 17.47 24.77 -26.93
CA ILE A 32 18.30 24.65 -25.72
C ILE A 32 17.48 24.12 -24.53
N TYR A 33 16.29 24.69 -24.32
CA TYR A 33 15.45 24.43 -23.15
C TYR A 33 14.98 22.97 -23.08
N PHE A 34 14.42 22.44 -24.17
CA PHE A 34 13.84 21.08 -24.14
C PHE A 34 14.90 19.98 -23.94
N PRO A 35 16.08 20.02 -24.61
CA PRO A 35 17.14 19.04 -24.33
C PRO A 35 17.67 19.11 -22.90
N ILE A 36 17.84 20.31 -22.34
CA ILE A 36 18.25 20.47 -20.94
C ILE A 36 17.18 19.89 -19.99
N LEU A 37 15.90 20.22 -20.23
CA LEU A 37 14.79 19.71 -19.43
C LEU A 37 14.72 18.17 -19.49
N LEU A 38 14.84 17.58 -20.68
CA LEU A 38 14.87 16.13 -20.87
C LEU A 38 16.07 15.49 -20.15
N TRP A 39 17.24 16.12 -20.23
CA TRP A 39 18.45 15.64 -19.54
C TRP A 39 18.28 15.68 -18.02
N VAL A 40 17.71 16.76 -17.46
CA VAL A 40 17.40 16.87 -16.03
C VAL A 40 16.42 15.79 -15.60
N ILE A 41 15.31 15.60 -16.34
CA ILE A 41 14.33 14.54 -16.06
C ILE A 41 15.00 13.16 -16.08
N TRP A 42 15.82 12.89 -17.09
CA TRP A 42 16.54 11.62 -17.21
C TRP A 42 17.54 11.40 -16.07
N ALA A 43 18.30 12.42 -15.69
CA ALA A 43 19.26 12.36 -14.59
C ALA A 43 18.56 12.11 -13.25
N PHE A 44 17.46 12.82 -12.98
CA PHE A 44 16.62 12.58 -11.81
C PHE A 44 16.02 11.18 -11.81
N TYR A 45 15.49 10.71 -12.94
CA TYR A 45 14.94 9.37 -13.07
C TYR A 45 16.01 8.30 -12.82
N LYS A 46 17.17 8.40 -13.47
CA LYS A 46 18.27 7.43 -13.34
C LYS A 46 18.80 7.37 -11.91
N ASN A 47 19.01 8.52 -11.27
CA ASN A 47 19.52 8.57 -9.90
C ASN A 47 18.47 8.08 -8.89
N SER A 48 17.22 8.51 -9.04
CA SER A 48 16.13 8.09 -8.14
C SER A 48 15.83 6.60 -8.29
N TYR A 49 15.74 6.10 -9.53
CA TYR A 49 15.50 4.70 -9.83
C TYR A 49 16.59 3.78 -9.27
N LYS A 50 17.88 4.14 -9.46
CA LYS A 50 19.00 3.39 -8.87
C LYS A 50 18.92 3.34 -7.35
N ARG A 51 18.65 4.48 -6.70
CA ARG A 51 18.52 4.56 -5.24
C ARG A 51 17.32 3.77 -4.72
N GLN A 52 16.19 3.79 -5.43
CA GLN A 52 14.99 3.07 -5.04
C GLN A 52 15.13 1.56 -5.26
N LYS A 53 15.82 1.12 -6.32
CA LYS A 53 16.10 -0.29 -6.58
C LYS A 53 16.89 -0.94 -5.44
N LEU A 54 17.86 -0.22 -4.87
CA LEU A 54 18.68 -0.69 -3.75
C LEU A 54 17.87 -0.87 -2.47
N LYS A 55 16.94 0.04 -2.19
CA LYS A 55 16.05 0.00 -1.01
C LYS A 55 14.89 -0.98 -1.15
N LYS A 56 14.78 -1.69 -2.27
CA LYS A 56 13.71 -2.65 -2.53
C LYS A 56 13.80 -3.79 -1.52
N ILE A 57 12.69 -4.09 -0.86
CA ILE A 57 12.58 -5.28 -0.01
C ILE A 57 12.51 -6.52 -0.91
N ILE A 58 13.30 -7.54 -0.59
CA ILE A 58 13.35 -8.81 -1.33
C ILE A 58 12.84 -10.00 -0.51
N LEU A 59 12.89 -9.89 0.81
CA LEU A 59 12.47 -10.92 1.75
C LEU A 59 12.00 -10.28 3.05
N ILE A 60 10.96 -10.84 3.64
CA ILE A 60 10.48 -10.52 4.98
C ILE A 60 10.58 -11.80 5.80
N SER A 61 11.27 -11.76 6.92
CA SER A 61 11.37 -12.87 7.87
C SER A 61 10.91 -12.43 9.26
N VAL A 62 10.33 -13.36 10.01
CA VAL A 62 9.87 -13.12 11.38
C VAL A 62 10.50 -14.20 12.25
N ASP A 63 11.13 -13.80 13.35
CA ASP A 63 11.79 -14.69 14.30
C ASP A 63 11.49 -14.29 15.75
N GLN A 64 12.29 -14.78 16.71
CA GLN A 64 12.14 -14.48 18.14
C GLN A 64 12.48 -13.04 18.53
N PHE A 65 13.23 -12.31 17.69
CA PHE A 65 13.66 -10.94 17.97
C PHE A 65 12.69 -9.91 17.38
N GLY A 66 12.01 -10.25 16.28
CA GLY A 66 10.98 -9.42 15.67
C GLY A 66 10.76 -9.71 14.19
N ILE A 67 10.43 -8.66 13.45
CA ILE A 67 10.27 -8.69 11.99
C ILE A 67 11.47 -8.03 11.31
N HIS A 68 11.99 -8.70 10.29
CA HIS A 68 13.17 -8.30 9.53
C HIS A 68 12.82 -8.10 8.06
N TYR A 69 13.18 -6.92 7.55
CA TYR A 69 13.02 -6.54 6.16
C TYR A 69 14.40 -6.56 5.50
N HIS A 70 14.62 -7.56 4.64
CA HIS A 70 15.84 -7.70 3.88
C HIS A 70 15.73 -6.87 2.60
N GLN A 71 16.64 -5.91 2.45
CA GLN A 71 16.73 -5.05 1.27
C GLN A 71 17.69 -5.62 0.23
N TYR A 72 17.53 -5.21 -1.02
CA TYR A 72 18.36 -5.67 -2.13
C TYR A 72 19.83 -5.28 -1.98
N ASP A 73 20.11 -4.17 -1.30
CA ASP A 73 21.48 -3.72 -0.97
C ASP A 73 22.15 -4.51 0.18
N GLY A 74 21.45 -5.48 0.76
CA GLY A 74 21.93 -6.30 1.88
C GLY A 74 21.67 -5.68 3.26
N ILE A 75 21.05 -4.50 3.34
CA ILE A 75 20.67 -3.90 4.61
C ILE A 75 19.44 -4.64 5.16
N VAL A 76 19.48 -4.96 6.46
CA VAL A 76 18.36 -5.58 7.17
C VAL A 76 17.76 -4.56 8.13
N GLN A 77 16.52 -4.14 7.85
CA GLN A 77 15.78 -3.29 8.78
C GLN A 77 14.99 -4.19 9.73
N THR A 78 15.24 -4.06 11.03
CA THR A 78 14.57 -4.88 12.06
C THR A 78 13.63 -4.02 12.88
N LEU A 79 12.38 -4.45 13.02
CA LEU A 79 11.48 -3.98 14.06
C LEU A 79 11.44 -5.06 15.15
N SER A 80 12.08 -4.76 16.28
CA SER A 80 12.17 -5.71 17.39
C SER A 80 10.92 -5.66 18.27
N TYR A 81 10.51 -6.82 18.79
CA TYR A 81 9.43 -6.90 19.76
C TYR A 81 9.66 -6.03 21.00
N LYS A 82 10.90 -5.94 21.47
CA LYS A 82 11.27 -5.12 22.63
C LYS A 82 11.07 -3.61 22.42
N GLN A 83 10.93 -3.17 21.18
CA GLN A 83 10.67 -1.77 20.84
C GLN A 83 9.18 -1.47 20.72
N LEU A 84 8.32 -2.49 20.81
CA LEU A 84 6.88 -2.29 20.82
C LEU A 84 6.44 -1.89 22.22
N GLU A 85 5.61 -0.86 22.28
CA GLU A 85 5.13 -0.25 23.52
C GLU A 85 3.60 -0.30 23.60
N HIS A 86 3.11 -0.03 24.79
CA HIS A 86 1.69 0.23 25.02
C HIS A 86 1.24 1.53 24.35
N SER A 87 -0.02 1.54 23.92
CA SER A 87 -0.70 2.78 23.58
C SER A 87 -0.85 3.65 24.81
N THR A 88 -0.66 4.96 24.64
CA THR A 88 -1.00 5.96 25.65
C THR A 88 -2.50 6.23 25.72
N GLU A 89 -3.27 5.75 24.75
CA GLU A 89 -4.73 5.96 24.67
C GLU A 89 -5.49 4.79 25.31
N ALA A 90 -6.38 5.10 26.26
CA ALA A 90 -7.04 4.08 27.09
C ALA A 90 -7.98 3.11 26.33
N TYR A 91 -8.47 3.50 25.15
CA TYR A 91 -9.44 2.72 24.36
C TYR A 91 -8.86 2.13 23.08
N VAL A 92 -7.55 2.29 22.86
CA VAL A 92 -6.87 1.79 21.66
C VAL A 92 -6.05 0.57 22.04
N SER A 93 -6.22 -0.51 21.27
CA SER A 93 -5.35 -1.68 21.43
C SER A 93 -3.93 -1.34 20.99
N ASP A 94 -2.93 -1.89 21.67
CA ASP A 94 -1.53 -1.60 21.41
C ASP A 94 -1.11 -2.04 20.00
N ILE A 95 -1.71 -3.14 19.52
CA ILE A 95 -1.64 -3.55 18.13
C ILE A 95 -3.06 -3.63 17.56
N ASP A 96 -3.30 -2.87 16.50
CA ASP A 96 -4.57 -2.88 15.79
C ASP A 96 -4.38 -2.67 14.28
N ARG A 97 -5.48 -2.81 13.54
CA ARG A 97 -5.53 -2.56 12.10
C ARG A 97 -5.83 -1.08 11.84
N LYS A 98 -5.16 -0.53 10.83
CA LYS A 98 -5.61 0.69 10.16
C LYS A 98 -6.35 0.30 8.90
N ILE A 99 -7.61 0.71 8.83
CA ILE A 99 -8.44 0.52 7.63
C ILE A 99 -7.82 1.34 6.50
N GLY A 100 -7.65 0.70 5.35
CA GLY A 100 -7.14 1.37 4.15
C GLY A 100 -8.09 2.47 3.69
N THR A 101 -7.54 3.54 3.14
CA THR A 101 -8.29 4.61 2.49
C THR A 101 -8.17 4.50 0.98
N LYS A 102 -8.89 5.34 0.23
CA LYS A 102 -8.77 5.46 -1.23
C LYS A 102 -7.31 5.61 -1.71
N TYR A 103 -6.45 6.19 -0.89
CA TYR A 103 -5.07 6.54 -1.25
C TYR A 103 -4.00 5.72 -0.50
N SER A 104 -4.39 4.85 0.44
CA SER A 104 -3.43 4.08 1.24
C SER A 104 -3.98 2.71 1.62
N PRO A 105 -3.26 1.62 1.35
CA PRO A 105 -3.70 0.29 1.77
C PRO A 105 -3.72 0.18 3.29
N GLY A 106 -4.61 -0.69 3.80
CA GLY A 106 -4.67 -0.99 5.23
C GLY A 106 -3.39 -1.69 5.70
N TYR A 107 -3.05 -1.50 6.98
CA TYR A 107 -1.86 -2.09 7.60
C TYR A 107 -2.09 -2.35 9.09
N ILE A 108 -1.32 -3.26 9.67
CA ILE A 108 -1.26 -3.45 11.13
C ILE A 108 -0.32 -2.37 11.68
N PHE A 109 -0.69 -1.73 12.78
CA PHE A 109 0.18 -0.79 13.46
C PHE A 109 0.51 -1.27 14.87
N GLY A 110 1.59 -0.73 15.41
CA GLY A 110 1.93 -0.81 16.83
C GLY A 110 2.39 0.56 17.33
N PHE A 111 2.84 0.63 18.58
CA PHE A 111 3.44 1.84 19.15
C PHE A 111 4.92 1.64 19.43
N LYS A 112 5.69 2.71 19.24
CA LYS A 112 7.11 2.80 19.58
C LYS A 112 7.44 4.25 19.92
N ASP A 113 8.15 4.47 21.03
CA ASP A 113 8.50 5.80 21.53
C ASP A 113 7.25 6.72 21.63
N GLY A 114 6.13 6.16 22.09
CA GLY A 114 4.82 6.85 22.18
C GLY A 114 4.17 7.23 20.84
N LYS A 115 4.70 6.76 19.70
CA LYS A 115 4.18 7.06 18.36
C LYS A 115 3.66 5.82 17.67
N GLN A 116 2.56 5.97 16.92
CA GLN A 116 2.02 4.92 16.08
C GLN A 116 2.99 4.63 14.92
N ILE A 117 3.46 3.39 14.83
CA ILE A 117 4.33 2.92 13.75
C ILE A 117 3.61 1.88 12.88
N PRO A 118 3.72 1.97 11.54
CA PRO A 118 3.13 0.98 10.66
C PRO A 118 4.00 -0.29 10.58
N ILE A 119 3.36 -1.46 10.65
CA ILE A 119 3.96 -2.79 10.54
C ILE A 119 3.53 -3.39 9.21
N HIS A 120 4.40 -3.28 8.21
CA HIS A 120 4.07 -3.62 6.83
C HIS A 120 4.56 -5.01 6.44
N PHE A 121 3.63 -5.96 6.29
CA PHE A 121 3.90 -7.29 5.70
C PHE A 121 3.91 -7.29 4.17
N SER A 122 3.78 -6.10 3.58
CA SER A 122 3.90 -5.81 2.15
C SER A 122 4.17 -4.31 2.06
N LYS A 123 5.36 -3.89 1.61
CA LYS A 123 5.65 -2.46 1.40
C LYS A 123 5.42 -2.09 -0.07
N PRO A 124 4.42 -1.27 -0.40
CA PRO A 124 4.31 -0.63 -1.70
C PRO A 124 5.14 0.65 -1.68
N ASP A 125 6.47 0.53 -1.70
CA ASP A 125 7.32 1.72 -1.80
C ASP A 125 7.79 1.90 -3.25
N ASN A 126 7.55 3.09 -3.79
CA ASN A 126 8.04 3.55 -5.10
C ASN A 126 7.81 2.60 -6.30
N GLY A 127 6.63 1.96 -6.37
CA GLY A 127 6.24 1.11 -7.51
C GLY A 127 6.90 -0.27 -7.55
N MET A 128 7.71 -0.62 -6.54
CA MET A 128 8.39 -1.92 -6.42
C MET A 128 7.92 -2.65 -5.17
N THR A 129 6.70 -3.17 -5.22
CA THR A 129 6.06 -3.86 -4.09
C THR A 129 6.59 -5.28 -3.95
N TYR A 130 7.16 -5.62 -2.80
CA TYR A 130 7.33 -7.02 -2.40
C TYR A 130 6.07 -7.48 -1.66
N ILE A 131 5.39 -8.46 -2.23
CA ILE A 131 4.22 -9.10 -1.63
C ILE A 131 4.58 -10.57 -1.40
N PRO A 132 4.82 -10.98 -0.14
CA PRO A 132 5.08 -12.39 0.16
C PRO A 132 3.83 -13.23 -0.11
N LYS A 133 4.00 -14.40 -0.73
CA LYS A 133 2.89 -15.34 -0.99
C LYS A 133 2.25 -15.85 0.31
N ASN A 134 3.06 -16.05 1.33
CA ASN A 134 2.70 -16.51 2.67
C ASN A 134 2.49 -15.33 3.65
N LYS A 135 1.93 -14.21 3.17
CA LYS A 135 1.72 -13.00 3.99
C LYS A 135 0.95 -13.28 5.27
N TYR A 136 -0.12 -14.08 5.21
CA TYR A 136 -0.95 -14.38 6.37
C TYR A 136 -0.21 -15.22 7.41
N ASP A 137 0.61 -16.18 6.97
CA ASP A 137 1.45 -16.99 7.87
C ASP A 137 2.51 -16.11 8.55
N LEU A 138 3.10 -15.15 7.82
CA LEU A 138 4.04 -14.17 8.40
C LEU A 138 3.35 -13.29 9.47
N ILE A 139 2.13 -12.85 9.21
CA ILE A 139 1.34 -12.09 10.19
C ILE A 139 1.06 -12.97 11.42
N GLY A 140 0.58 -14.20 11.22
CA GLY A 140 0.31 -15.14 12.32
C GLY A 140 1.55 -15.38 13.18
N HIS A 141 2.69 -15.67 12.54
CA HIS A 141 3.96 -15.86 13.24
C HIS A 141 4.40 -14.60 14.00
N PHE A 142 4.18 -13.41 13.43
CA PHE A 142 4.47 -12.16 14.11
C PHE A 142 3.59 -11.95 15.34
N LEU A 143 2.28 -12.15 15.22
CA LEU A 143 1.34 -12.01 16.34
C LEU A 143 1.66 -13.02 17.45
N LYS A 144 1.99 -14.26 17.09
CA LYS A 144 2.47 -15.27 18.04
C LYS A 144 3.69 -14.76 18.79
N GLY A 145 4.69 -14.24 18.08
CA GLY A 145 5.88 -13.66 18.72
C GLY A 145 5.56 -12.49 19.64
N VAL A 146 4.65 -11.59 19.26
CA VAL A 146 4.20 -10.51 20.15
C VAL A 146 3.62 -11.07 21.44
N THR A 147 2.72 -12.05 21.36
CA THR A 147 2.10 -12.63 22.57
C THR A 147 3.10 -13.36 23.47
N LEU A 148 4.13 -13.99 22.89
CA LEU A 148 5.14 -14.74 23.64
C LEU A 148 6.20 -13.83 24.26
N PHE A 149 6.70 -12.84 23.52
CA PHE A 149 7.84 -12.02 23.93
C PHE A 149 7.42 -10.67 24.56
N CYS A 150 6.19 -10.23 24.32
CA CYS A 150 5.62 -8.99 24.85
C CYS A 150 4.20 -9.23 25.41
N PRO A 151 4.04 -10.05 26.47
CA PRO A 151 2.73 -10.41 27.01
C PRO A 151 1.94 -9.24 27.58
N HIS A 152 2.59 -8.10 27.82
CA HIS A 152 1.93 -6.87 28.23
C HIS A 152 1.09 -6.28 27.09
N ILE A 153 1.54 -6.40 25.83
CA ILE A 153 0.91 -5.82 24.65
C ILE A 153 -0.41 -6.53 24.32
N LYS A 154 -1.49 -5.74 24.21
CA LYS A 154 -2.82 -6.16 23.82
C LYS A 154 -3.02 -6.02 22.31
N ILE A 155 -3.34 -7.14 21.68
CA ILE A 155 -3.67 -7.21 20.26
C ILE A 155 -5.20 -7.14 20.11
N SER A 156 -5.68 -6.26 19.24
CA SER A 156 -7.10 -6.12 18.93
C SER A 156 -7.67 -7.41 18.30
N PRO A 157 -8.84 -7.91 18.76
CA PRO A 157 -9.53 -9.03 18.12
C PRO A 157 -9.81 -8.81 16.64
N ALA A 158 -9.96 -7.55 16.22
CA ALA A 158 -10.22 -7.20 14.82
C ALA A 158 -9.05 -7.57 13.90
N VAL A 159 -7.81 -7.59 14.42
CA VAL A 159 -6.63 -8.02 13.66
C VAL A 159 -6.75 -9.49 13.27
N TYR A 160 -7.12 -10.35 14.22
CA TYR A 160 -7.30 -11.78 13.96
C TYR A 160 -8.41 -12.04 12.95
N ALA A 161 -9.55 -11.36 13.11
CA ALA A 161 -10.70 -11.52 12.22
C ALA A 161 -10.37 -11.10 10.77
N ASP A 162 -9.74 -9.93 10.58
CA ASP A 162 -9.43 -9.39 9.26
C ASP A 162 -8.45 -10.23 8.45
N TYR A 163 -7.46 -10.79 9.15
CA TYR A 163 -6.42 -11.59 8.52
C TYR A 163 -6.75 -13.09 8.54
N PHE A 164 -7.95 -13.47 9.00
CA PHE A 164 -8.40 -14.86 9.13
C PHE A 164 -7.42 -15.72 9.95
N ILE A 165 -6.85 -15.15 11.02
CA ILE A 165 -5.89 -15.83 11.90
C ILE A 165 -6.65 -16.32 13.13
N ASN A 166 -6.43 -17.58 13.51
CA ASN A 166 -6.97 -18.11 14.76
C ASN A 166 -6.19 -17.50 15.96
N PRO A 167 -6.83 -16.83 16.93
CA PRO A 167 -6.14 -16.22 18.06
C PRO A 167 -5.43 -17.22 18.98
N ASP A 168 -5.87 -18.48 19.02
CA ASP A 168 -5.30 -19.50 19.90
C ASP A 168 -4.09 -20.20 19.27
N THR A 169 -4.17 -20.50 17.97
CA THR A 169 -3.10 -21.24 17.25
C THR A 169 -2.16 -20.34 16.46
N PHE A 170 -2.58 -19.10 16.17
CA PHE A 170 -1.94 -18.16 15.26
C PHE A 170 -1.79 -18.65 13.82
N GLU A 171 -2.55 -19.69 13.46
CA GLU A 171 -2.55 -20.23 12.11
C GLU A 171 -3.58 -19.52 11.23
N PHE A 172 -3.21 -19.35 9.96
CA PHE A 172 -4.07 -18.77 8.96
C PHE A 172 -5.16 -19.76 8.51
N ASN A 173 -6.42 -19.40 8.72
CA ASN A 173 -7.58 -20.19 8.34
C ASN A 173 -7.99 -19.91 6.89
N LYS A 174 -7.26 -20.53 5.96
CA LYS A 174 -7.54 -20.44 4.51
C LYS A 174 -8.96 -20.85 4.14
N LYS A 175 -9.52 -21.87 4.82
CA LYS A 175 -10.88 -22.34 4.56
C LYS A 175 -11.91 -21.27 4.91
N ALA A 176 -11.78 -20.65 6.09
CA ALA A 176 -12.67 -19.56 6.50
C ALA A 176 -12.58 -18.37 5.54
N GLN A 177 -11.38 -17.98 5.09
CA GLN A 177 -11.24 -16.91 4.10
C GLN A 177 -12.00 -17.23 2.80
N ILE A 178 -11.80 -18.42 2.25
CA ILE A 178 -12.46 -18.82 1.00
C ILE A 178 -13.98 -18.83 1.17
N ILE A 179 -14.48 -19.40 2.27
CA ILE A 179 -15.92 -19.45 2.57
C ILE A 179 -16.49 -18.02 2.67
N THR A 180 -15.84 -17.12 3.41
CA THR A 180 -16.29 -15.73 3.54
C THR A 180 -16.34 -15.02 2.19
N TYR A 181 -15.34 -15.22 1.32
CA TYR A 181 -15.36 -14.62 -0.02
C TYR A 181 -16.47 -15.21 -0.91
N ILE A 182 -16.72 -16.52 -0.83
CA ILE A 182 -17.84 -17.15 -1.54
C ILE A 182 -19.18 -16.59 -1.06
N LEU A 183 -19.37 -16.41 0.26
CA LEU A 183 -20.60 -15.84 0.82
C LEU A 183 -20.81 -14.40 0.39
N ILE A 184 -19.77 -13.57 0.41
CA ILE A 184 -19.83 -12.18 -0.08
C ILE A 184 -20.17 -12.15 -1.56
N PHE A 185 -19.52 -13.00 -2.36
CA PHE A 185 -19.78 -13.10 -3.80
C PHE A 185 -21.22 -13.53 -4.09
N LEU A 186 -21.73 -14.54 -3.40
CA LEU A 186 -23.10 -15.02 -3.55
C LEU A 186 -24.12 -13.94 -3.14
N GLY A 187 -23.88 -13.26 -2.01
CA GLY A 187 -24.71 -12.14 -1.56
C GLY A 187 -24.76 -11.01 -2.59
N PHE A 188 -23.61 -10.66 -3.18
CA PHE A 188 -23.55 -9.66 -4.25
C PHE A 188 -24.34 -10.09 -5.48
N LEU A 189 -24.23 -11.36 -5.89
CA LEU A 189 -24.97 -11.91 -7.02
C LEU A 189 -26.49 -11.88 -6.78
N ILE A 190 -26.95 -12.21 -5.58
CA ILE A 190 -28.36 -12.11 -5.20
C ILE A 190 -28.87 -10.66 -5.29
N ILE A 191 -28.08 -9.69 -4.82
CA ILE A 191 -28.44 -8.26 -4.90
C ILE A 191 -28.55 -7.82 -6.36
N LEU A 192 -27.61 -8.21 -7.22
CA LEU A 192 -27.66 -7.87 -8.65
C LEU A 192 -28.90 -8.46 -9.34
N ILE A 193 -29.25 -9.72 -9.05
CA ILE A 193 -30.48 -10.35 -9.57
C ILE A 193 -31.71 -9.60 -9.07
N ALA A 194 -31.77 -9.24 -7.78
CA ALA A 194 -32.90 -8.52 -7.22
C ALA A 194 -33.09 -7.14 -7.88
N VAL A 195 -31.99 -6.41 -8.11
CA VAL A 195 -32.02 -5.12 -8.83
C VAL A 195 -32.47 -5.28 -10.28
N ASP A 196 -32.01 -6.34 -10.96
CA ASP A 196 -32.41 -6.62 -12.35
C ASP A 196 -33.90 -6.96 -12.45
N LEU A 197 -34.40 -7.86 -11.59
CA LEU A 197 -35.82 -8.20 -11.52
C LEU A 197 -36.69 -6.98 -11.21
N PHE A 198 -36.26 -6.14 -10.27
CA PHE A 198 -36.94 -4.90 -9.93
C PHE A 198 -36.98 -3.93 -11.13
N THR A 199 -35.87 -3.81 -11.86
CA THR A 199 -35.79 -2.96 -13.06
C THR A 199 -36.68 -3.51 -14.18
N LYS A 200 -36.67 -4.82 -14.41
CA LYS A 200 -37.52 -5.48 -15.40
C LYS A 200 -39.00 -5.29 -15.08
N TYR A 201 -39.38 -5.41 -13.82
CA TYR A 201 -40.76 -5.19 -13.36
C TYR A 201 -41.22 -3.73 -13.56
N THR A 202 -40.34 -2.76 -13.29
CA THR A 202 -40.69 -1.33 -13.34
C THR A 202 -40.55 -0.69 -14.71
N LYS A 203 -39.59 -1.12 -15.53
CA LYS A 203 -39.24 -0.50 -16.82
C LYS A 203 -39.42 -1.41 -18.03
N GLY A 204 -39.77 -2.69 -17.84
CA GLY A 204 -40.03 -3.64 -18.91
C GLY A 204 -38.80 -4.18 -19.66
N PHE A 205 -37.59 -3.83 -19.24
CA PHE A 205 -36.33 -4.30 -19.85
C PHE A 205 -35.31 -4.69 -18.76
N SER A 206 -34.50 -5.70 -19.01
CA SER A 206 -33.48 -6.21 -18.07
C SER A 206 -32.12 -5.56 -18.38
N ILE A 207 -31.32 -5.28 -17.35
CA ILE A 207 -29.98 -4.71 -17.50
C ILE A 207 -28.96 -5.82 -17.80
N LEU A 208 -29.24 -7.04 -17.35
CA LEU A 208 -28.37 -8.20 -17.53
C LEU A 208 -28.68 -9.01 -18.80
N PHE A 209 -29.88 -8.89 -19.39
CA PHE A 209 -30.33 -9.63 -20.58
C PHE A 209 -31.21 -8.79 -21.53
#